data_AF-A0A2K3PKZ0-F1
#
_entry.id   AF-A0A2K3PKZ0-F1
#
_cell.length_a   1.000
_cell.length_b   1.000
_cell.length_c   1.000
_cell.angle_alpha   90.00
_cell.angle_beta   90.00
_cell.angle_gamma   90.00
#
_symmetry.space_group_name_H-M   'P 1'
#
loop_
_entity.id
_entity.type
_entity.pdbx_description
1 polymer ?
#
loop_
_entity_poly.entity_id
_entity_poly.type
_entity_poly.pdbx_seq_one_letter_code
_entity_poly.pdbx_strand_id
1 'polypeptide(L)' 'SSAAGDWVNCGICGEWAHFGCDRRQGLGAFKDYAKTDGLEYICPHCSVTNFKKKQSVANGYSQGSMSSRPL' A
#
# COMPACT_ATOMS: atom_id res chain seq x y z
N SER A 1 9.90 -14.47 -16.91
CA SER A 1 11.18 -13.84 -16.52
C SER A 1 10.91 -12.82 -15.42
N SER A 2 11.31 -13.14 -14.19
CA SER A 2 11.18 -12.25 -13.02
C SER A 2 12.59 -11.86 -12.63
N ALA A 3 13.00 -10.61 -12.86
CA ALA A 3 14.33 -10.17 -12.49
C ALA A 3 14.47 -10.18 -10.96
N ALA A 4 15.50 -10.85 -10.45
CA ALA A 4 15.88 -10.82 -9.05
C ALA A 4 16.45 -9.44 -8.73
N GLY A 5 15.64 -8.53 -8.17
CA GLY A 5 16.18 -7.19 -7.89
C GLY A 5 15.32 -6.25 -7.08
N ASP A 6 14.04 -6.08 -7.41
CA ASP A 6 13.30 -4.93 -6.88
C ASP A 6 12.12 -5.36 -5.99
N TRP A 7 12.43 -5.73 -4.74
CA TRP A 7 11.43 -5.96 -3.71
C TRP A 7 11.40 -4.78 -2.75
N VAL A 8 10.20 -4.30 -2.43
CA VAL A 8 9.95 -3.20 -1.52
C VAL A 8 8.90 -3.61 -0.50
N ASN A 9 9.00 -3.09 0.73
CA ASN A 9 8.04 -3.38 1.79
C ASN A 9 7.02 -2.24 1.93
N CYS A 10 5.74 -2.57 2.09
CA CYS A 10 4.72 -1.56 2.29
C CYS A 10 4.73 -1.01 3.72
N GLY A 11 4.96 0.30 3.90
CA GLY A 11 4.95 0.95 5.22
C GLY A 11 3.62 0.91 6.00
N ILE A 12 2.52 0.49 5.37
CA ILE A 12 1.21 0.38 6.02
C ILE A 12 0.90 -1.06 6.46
N CYS A 13 1.04 -2.04 5.57
CA CYS A 13 0.70 -3.43 5.86
C CYS A 13 1.90 -4.33 6.12
N GLY A 14 3.13 -3.86 5.90
CA GLY A 14 4.34 -4.66 6.03
C GLY A 14 4.50 -5.72 4.94
N GLU A 15 3.68 -5.70 3.89
CA GLU A 15 3.73 -6.71 2.82
C GLU A 15 4.85 -6.38 1.82
N TRP A 16 5.54 -7.41 1.34
CA TRP A 16 6.54 -7.28 0.29
C TRP A 16 5.90 -7.28 -1.09
N ALA A 17 6.31 -6.33 -1.94
CA ALA A 17 5.84 -6.22 -3.31
C ALA A 17 7.02 -6.00 -4.26
N HIS A 18 6.86 -6.45 -5.50
CA HIS A 18 7.81 -6.14 -6.55
C HIS A 18 7.59 -4.72 -7.07
N PHE A 19 8.63 -3.89 -6.99
CA PHE A 19 8.58 -2.52 -7.50
C PHE A 19 8.27 -2.48 -9.00
N GLY A 20 8.82 -3.43 -9.77
CA GLY A 20 8.57 -3.55 -11.22
C GLY A 20 7.13 -3.94 -11.60
N CYS A 21 6.33 -4.45 -10.66
CA CYS A 21 4.90 -4.71 -10.87
C CYS A 21 4.05 -3.45 -10.64
N ASP A 22 4.58 -2.44 -9.94
CA ASP A 22 3.88 -1.19 -9.67
C ASP A 22 4.22 -0.14 -10.72
N ARG A 23 3.28 0.09 -11.65
CA ARG A 23 3.42 1.05 -12.75
C ARG A 23 2.67 2.36 -12.49
N ARG A 24 2.32 2.67 -11.24
CA ARG A 24 1.62 3.93 -10.93
C ARG A 24 2.51 5.13 -11.23
N GLN A 25 1.96 6.14 -11.90
CA GLN A 25 2.66 7.40 -12.19
C GLN A 25 2.92 8.15 -10.86
N GLY A 26 4.18 8.49 -10.59
CA GLY A 26 4.60 9.22 -9.38
C GLY A 26 5.33 8.38 -8.33
N LEU A 27 5.54 7.07 -8.55
CA LEU A 27 6.54 6.34 -7.77
C LEU A 27 7.94 6.78 -8.25
N GLY A 28 8.82 7.13 -7.31
CA GLY A 28 10.21 7.53 -7.60
C GLY A 28 11.03 6.39 -8.20
N ALA A 29 12.35 6.53 -8.28
CA ALA A 29 13.18 5.38 -8.66
C ALA A 29 13.28 4.39 -7.48
N PHE A 30 13.47 3.10 -7.73
CA PHE A 30 13.76 2.11 -6.67
C PHE A 30 14.86 2.58 -5.71
N LYS A 31 15.87 3.28 -6.26
CA LYS A 31 16.99 3.88 -5.52
C LYS A 31 16.56 4.92 -4.48
N ASP A 32 15.41 5.56 -4.62
CA ASP A 32 14.90 6.52 -3.62
C ASP A 32 14.22 5.82 -2.44
N TYR A 33 13.71 4.61 -2.63
CA TYR A 33 13.13 3.77 -1.57
C TYR A 33 14.21 2.97 -0.81
N ALA A 34 15.30 2.58 -1.48
CA ALA A 34 16.38 1.77 -0.89
C ALA A 34 17.40 2.55 -0.03
N LYS A 35 17.28 3.87 0.10
CA LYS A 35 18.16 4.69 0.94
C LYS A 35 17.83 4.52 2.43
N THR A 36 18.80 4.77 3.30
CA THR A 36 18.62 4.73 4.77
C THR A 36 17.56 5.71 5.28
N ASP A 37 17.40 6.84 4.59
CA ASP A 37 16.32 7.82 4.77
C ASP A 37 15.43 7.84 3.51
N GLY A 38 15.16 6.65 2.98
CA GLY A 38 14.42 6.47 1.73
C GLY A 38 12.95 6.82 1.84
N LEU A 39 12.32 7.02 0.69
CA LEU A 39 10.88 7.18 0.61
C LEU A 39 10.18 5.90 1.10
N GLU A 40 9.09 6.05 1.83
CA GLU A 40 8.23 4.92 2.18
C GLU A 40 7.46 4.43 0.96
N TYR A 41 7.55 3.12 0.68
CA TYR A 41 6.72 2.49 -0.33
C TYR A 41 5.35 2.16 0.25
N ILE A 42 4.28 2.55 -0.44
CA ILE A 42 2.90 2.21 -0.09
C ILE A 42 2.28 1.41 -1.22
N CYS A 43 1.90 0.16 -0.99
CA CYS A 43 1.30 -0.70 -2.01
C CYS A 43 -0.04 -0.14 -2.54
N PRO A 44 -0.49 -0.51 -3.75
CA PRO A 44 -1.73 0.02 -4.32
C PRO A 44 -2.94 -0.23 -3.43
N HIS A 45 -3.05 -1.40 -2.80
CA HIS A 45 -4.15 -1.73 -1.90
C HIS A 45 -4.22 -0.78 -0.70
N CYS A 46 -3.08 -0.55 -0.04
CA CYS A 46 -2.98 0.38 1.07
C CYS A 46 -3.12 1.83 0.64
N SER A 47 -2.65 2.20 -0.55
CA SER A 47 -2.79 3.56 -1.11
C SER A 47 -4.26 3.94 -1.24
N VAL A 48 -5.09 3.10 -1.87
CA VAL A 48 -6.54 3.39 -2.01
C VAL A 48 -7.24 3.34 -0.64
N THR A 49 -6.88 2.40 0.22
CA THR A 49 -7.50 2.23 1.55
C THR A 49 -7.18 3.40 2.48
N ASN A 50 -5.94 3.90 2.49
CA ASN A 50 -5.56 5.08 3.29
C ASN A 50 -6.14 6.38 2.72
N PHE A 51 -6.26 6.50 1.39
CA PHE A 51 -6.99 7.62 0.77
C PHE A 51 -8.45 7.66 1.23
N LYS A 52 -9.11 6.50 1.26
CA LYS A 52 -10.49 6.37 1.75
C LYS A 52 -10.63 6.71 3.23
N LYS A 53 -9.65 6.35 4.07
CA LYS A 53 -9.62 6.76 5.49
C LYS A 53 -9.50 8.27 5.69
N LYS A 54 -8.77 8.99 4.83
CA LYS A 54 -8.71 10.46 4.88
C LYS A 54 -10.00 11.13 4.38
N GLN A 55 -10.70 10.53 3.41
CA GLN A 55 -12.01 11.00 2.97
C GLN A 55 -13.15 10.60 3.94
N SER A 56 -13.01 9.53 4.72
CA SER A 56 -14.02 9.09 5.68
C SER A 56 -14.01 9.85 7.01
N VAL A 57 -12.99 10.68 7.28
CA VAL A 57 -13.05 11.68 8.38
C VAL A 57 -13.89 12.91 7.97
N ALA A 58 -14.59 12.86 6.82
CA ALA A 58 -15.65 13.80 6.48
C ALA A 58 -17.05 13.17 6.44
N ASN A 59 -17.20 11.86 6.64
CA ASN A 59 -18.55 11.28 6.78
C ASN A 59 -18.51 9.97 7.55
N GLY A 60 -19.01 10.01 8.79
CA GLY A 60 -19.12 8.86 9.68
C GLY A 60 -19.98 7.77 9.06
N TYR A 61 -19.37 6.62 8.75
CA TYR A 61 -20.05 5.34 8.92
C TYR A 61 -19.03 4.27 9.29
N SER A 62 -19.23 3.71 10.47
CA SER A 62 -18.56 2.55 11.01
C SER A 62 -19.04 1.30 10.27
N GLN A 63 -18.18 0.69 9.45
CA GLN A 63 -18.43 -0.67 8.97
C GLN A 63 -17.50 -1.64 9.69
N GLY A 64 -17.88 -1.99 10.92
CA GLY A 64 -17.47 -3.23 11.54
C GLY A 64 -18.19 -4.37 10.82
N SER A 65 -17.48 -5.06 9.92
CA SER A 65 -17.95 -6.33 9.38
C SER A 65 -17.67 -7.44 10.39
N MET A 66 -18.47 -7.53 11.45
CA MET A 66 -18.63 -8.79 12.18
C MET A 66 -19.37 -9.75 11.26
N SER A 67 -18.63 -10.70 10.69
CA SER A 67 -19.23 -11.89 10.10
C SER A 67 -19.86 -12.70 11.23
N SER A 68 -21.19 -12.66 11.34
CA SER A 68 -21.96 -13.58 12.16
C SER A 68 -23.21 -13.93 11.37
N ARG A 69 -23.12 -15.04 10.63
CA ARG A 69 -24.26 -15.69 9.99
C ARG A 69 -24.87 -16.67 10.99
N PRO A 70 -26.18 -16.62 11.23
CA PRO A 70 -26.96 -17.80 11.58
C PRO A 70 -27.95 -18.12 10.45
N LEU A 71 -28.05 -19.40 10.11
CA LEU A 71 -29.23 -20.13 9.60
C LEU A 71 -28.86 -21.61 9.52
#